data_AF-A0A2C9KUK3-F1
#
_entry.id   AF-A0A2C9KUK3-F1
#
_cell.length_a   1.000
_cell.length_b   1.000
_cell.length_c   1.000
_cell.angle_alpha   90.00
_cell.angle_beta   90.00
_cell.angle_gamma   90.00
#
_symmetry.space_group_name_H-M   'P 1'
#
loop_
_entity.id
_entity.type
_entity.pdbx_description
1 polymer ?
#
loop_
_entity_poly.entity_id
_entity_poly.type
_entity_poly.pdbx_seq_one_letter_code
_entity_poly.pdbx_strand_id
1 'polypeptide(L)'
;NVSSRNDRSGIIANVGYPWLYTSGTLTTWNIIAQPDHIVTLNISSVGYSYLYINGGNGNVLVSYPTTVVSTRNSLLVNSLNQYNTGFFYATYMTHGKFYNEVCASTNQCDFGLVCSGSRCACSSNEYYDQSSKTCLL
;
A
#
# COMPACT_ATOMS: atom_id res chain seq x y z
N ASN A 1 -4.10 -10.50 -15.94
CA ASN A 1 -2.81 -10.74 -15.26
C ASN A 1 -2.90 -10.23 -13.84
N VAL A 2 -3.20 -11.12 -12.89
CA VAL A 2 -3.29 -10.79 -11.45
C VAL A 2 -1.88 -10.94 -10.87
N SER A 3 -1.20 -9.84 -10.59
CA SER A 3 0.08 -9.87 -9.88
C SER A 3 -0.18 -9.78 -8.38
N SER A 4 -0.31 -10.92 -7.69
CA SER A 4 -0.20 -10.96 -6.23
C SER A 4 1.29 -10.83 -5.86
N ARG A 5 1.77 -9.60 -5.65
CA ARG A 5 3.14 -9.35 -5.19
C ARG A 5 3.11 -9.16 -3.68
N ASN A 6 3.76 -10.06 -2.93
CA ASN A 6 4.14 -9.88 -1.52
C ASN A 6 5.27 -8.83 -1.39
N ASP A 7 5.24 -7.79 -2.23
CA ASP A 7 6.27 -6.78 -2.25
C ASP A 7 5.93 -5.74 -1.18
N ARG A 8 6.96 -5.28 -0.47
CA ARG A 8 6.82 -4.28 0.60
C ARG A 8 6.39 -2.91 0.08
N SER A 9 6.65 -2.66 -1.20
CA SER A 9 6.22 -1.48 -1.91
C SER A 9 6.15 -1.77 -3.40
N GLY A 10 5.39 -0.96 -4.12
CA GLY A 10 5.36 -1.07 -5.56
C GLY A 10 4.58 0.05 -6.21
N ILE A 11 4.53 -0.01 -7.54
CA ILE A 11 3.82 0.94 -8.39
C ILE A 11 2.67 0.19 -9.06
N ILE A 12 1.50 0.82 -9.09
CA ILE A 12 0.38 0.41 -9.92
C ILE A 12 0.00 1.55 -10.83
N ALA A 13 -0.13 1.26 -12.13
CA ALA A 13 -0.48 2.24 -13.13
C ALA A 13 -1.19 1.54 -14.28
N ASN A 14 -2.06 2.28 -14.97
CA ASN A 14 -2.70 1.79 -16.17
C ASN A 14 -1.67 1.28 -17.19
N VAL A 15 -2.01 0.19 -17.88
CA VAL A 15 -1.18 -0.34 -18.98
C VAL A 15 -0.92 0.78 -19.98
N GLY A 16 0.35 0.97 -20.33
CA GLY A 16 0.76 1.98 -21.31
C GLY A 16 0.93 3.39 -20.76
N TYR A 17 0.73 3.64 -19.45
CA TYR A 17 1.11 4.91 -18.83
C TYR A 17 2.59 5.26 -19.14
N PRO A 18 2.93 6.47 -19.63
CA PRO A 18 2.06 7.64 -19.84
C PRO A 18 1.34 7.77 -21.21
N TRP A 19 1.57 6.90 -22.20
CA TRP A 19 1.36 7.22 -23.62
C TRP A 19 0.43 6.30 -24.42
N LEU A 20 -0.15 5.25 -23.81
CA LEU A 20 -1.08 4.34 -24.49
C LEU A 20 -2.26 3.97 -23.57
N TYR A 21 -3.39 4.66 -23.70
CA TYR A 21 -4.60 4.34 -22.94
C TYR A 21 -5.69 3.85 -23.90
N THR A 22 -6.06 2.59 -23.79
CA THR A 22 -7.22 2.02 -24.50
C THR A 22 -8.49 2.26 -23.70
N SER A 23 -9.50 2.89 -24.30
CA SER A 23 -10.83 3.09 -23.69
C SER A 23 -11.50 1.77 -23.38
N GLY A 24 -12.29 1.72 -22.31
CA GLY A 24 -13.00 0.51 -21.87
C GLY A 24 -12.11 -0.52 -21.18
N THR A 25 -10.83 -0.21 -20.94
CA THR A 25 -9.92 -1.12 -20.25
C THR A 25 -10.17 -1.08 -18.76
N LEU A 26 -10.60 -2.21 -18.21
CA LEU A 26 -10.65 -2.46 -16.76
C LEU A 26 -9.33 -3.10 -16.33
N THR A 27 -8.59 -2.40 -15.47
CA THR A 27 -7.38 -2.94 -14.85
C THR A 27 -7.62 -3.16 -13.37
N THR A 28 -7.25 -4.34 -12.88
CA THR A 28 -7.44 -4.74 -11.48
C THR A 28 -6.10 -5.10 -10.85
N TRP A 29 -5.83 -4.52 -9.68
CA TRP A 29 -4.70 -4.88 -8.82
C TRP A 29 -5.20 -5.43 -7.50
N ASN A 30 -4.65 -6.58 -7.11
CA ASN A 30 -4.89 -7.18 -5.81
C ASN A 30 -3.60 -7.08 -4.98
N ILE A 31 -3.56 -6.10 -4.08
CA ILE A 31 -2.40 -5.82 -3.24
C ILE A 31 -2.62 -6.55 -1.92
N ILE A 32 -1.72 -7.45 -1.57
CA ILE A 32 -1.82 -8.28 -0.36
C ILE A 32 -0.55 -8.08 0.46
N ALA A 33 -0.71 -7.64 1.70
CA ALA A 33 0.33 -7.62 2.71
C ALA A 33 0.33 -8.92 3.52
N GLN A 34 1.40 -9.12 4.29
CA GLN A 34 1.46 -10.21 5.27
C GLN A 34 0.28 -10.13 6.26
N PRO A 35 -0.09 -11.25 6.91
CA PRO A 35 -1.08 -11.22 7.99
C PRO A 35 -0.72 -10.14 9.03
N ASP A 36 -1.74 -9.48 9.57
CA ASP A 36 -1.64 -8.36 10.53
C ASP A 36 -0.92 -7.09 10.05
N HIS A 37 -0.50 -7.05 8.79
CA HIS A 37 -0.01 -5.83 8.15
C HIS A 37 -1.16 -5.08 7.47
N ILE A 38 -0.91 -3.80 7.19
CA ILE A 38 -1.78 -2.96 6.40
C ILE A 38 -1.08 -2.52 5.11
N VAL A 39 -1.87 -2.11 4.13
CA VAL A 39 -1.44 -1.54 2.86
C VAL A 39 -1.83 -0.07 2.87
N THR A 40 -0.85 0.80 2.63
CA THR A 40 -1.07 2.21 2.34
C THR A 40 -0.90 2.43 0.85
N LEU A 41 -1.95 2.92 0.18
CA LEU A 41 -1.95 3.29 -1.22
C LEU A 41 -1.92 4.82 -1.34
N ASN A 42 -0.91 5.36 -2.00
CA ASN A 42 -0.78 6.77 -2.31
C ASN A 42 -1.09 7.00 -3.79
N ILE A 43 -2.24 7.61 -4.05
CA ILE A 43 -2.69 7.91 -5.41
C ILE A 43 -2.01 9.21 -5.82
N SER A 44 -1.02 9.08 -6.70
CA SER A 44 -0.52 10.21 -7.50
C SER A 44 -1.53 10.42 -8.64
N SER A 45 -1.20 10.53 -9.90
CA SER A 45 -2.17 10.99 -10.91
C SER A 45 -3.41 10.08 -11.14
N VAL A 46 -4.60 10.67 -11.26
CA VAL A 46 -5.81 10.05 -11.84
C VAL A 46 -6.59 11.05 -12.68
N GLY A 47 -7.03 10.65 -13.87
CA GLY A 47 -7.85 11.50 -14.74
C GLY A 47 -8.50 10.69 -15.85
N TYR A 48 -9.76 11.01 -16.18
CA TYR A 48 -10.55 10.31 -17.21
C TYR A 48 -10.72 8.79 -16.98
N SER A 49 -10.43 8.33 -15.76
CA SER A 49 -10.58 6.95 -15.28
C SER A 49 -11.39 6.94 -13.98
N TYR A 50 -12.23 5.93 -13.81
CA TYR A 50 -12.98 5.69 -12.58
C TYR A 50 -12.20 4.71 -11.70
N LEU A 51 -11.99 5.09 -10.44
CA LEU A 51 -11.32 4.25 -9.46
C LEU A 51 -12.32 3.70 -8.46
N TYR A 52 -12.25 2.39 -8.25
CA TYR A 52 -12.99 1.69 -7.21
C TYR A 52 -12.00 0.92 -6.34
N ILE A 53 -11.92 1.29 -5.05
CA ILE A 53 -10.99 0.70 -4.09
C ILE A 53 -11.80 0.04 -2.99
N ASN A 54 -11.64 -1.27 -2.83
CA ASN A 54 -12.29 -2.05 -1.78
C ASN A 54 -11.28 -2.45 -0.70
N GLY A 55 -11.74 -2.50 0.56
CA GLY A 55 -10.93 -2.89 1.71
C GLY A 55 -10.21 -1.74 2.41
N GLY A 56 -10.33 -0.51 1.90
CA GLY A 56 -9.78 0.71 2.51
C GLY A 56 -10.72 1.40 3.50
N ASN A 57 -10.22 2.45 4.16
CA ASN A 57 -10.99 3.36 5.03
C ASN A 57 -12.01 4.27 4.27
N GLY A 58 -12.53 3.81 3.12
CA GLY A 58 -13.58 4.47 2.37
C GLY A 58 -13.81 3.86 0.96
N ASN A 59 -15.07 3.77 0.54
CA ASN A 59 -15.44 3.58 -0.87
C ASN A 59 -15.39 4.96 -1.53
N VAL A 60 -14.21 5.42 -1.95
CA VAL A 60 -14.04 6.82 -2.36
C VAL A 60 -14.15 6.96 -3.89
N LEU A 61 -15.08 7.79 -4.35
CA LEU A 61 -14.93 8.48 -5.64
C LEU A 61 -13.82 9.52 -5.43
N VAL A 62 -12.58 9.13 -5.67
CA VAL A 62 -11.40 9.81 -5.13
C VAL A 62 -11.15 11.16 -5.81
N SER A 63 -11.06 12.23 -5.03
CA SER A 63 -10.42 13.48 -5.44
C SER A 63 -8.90 13.35 -5.30
N TYR A 64 -8.15 13.98 -6.21
CA TYR A 64 -6.68 13.87 -6.30
C TYR A 64 -5.98 15.05 -5.62
N PRO A 65 -4.86 14.87 -4.86
CA PRO A 65 -4.27 13.62 -4.35
C PRO A 65 -4.98 13.05 -3.10
N THR A 66 -4.97 11.71 -2.97
CA THR A 66 -5.55 11.00 -1.81
C THR A 66 -4.74 9.78 -1.42
N THR A 67 -4.67 9.53 -0.12
CA THR A 67 -4.12 8.31 0.48
C THR A 67 -5.25 7.39 0.96
N VAL A 68 -5.18 6.11 0.61
CA VAL A 68 -6.11 5.08 1.10
C VAL A 68 -5.34 4.07 1.95
N VAL A 69 -5.79 3.86 3.18
CA VAL A 69 -5.22 2.86 4.09
C VAL A 69 -6.18 1.68 4.19
N SER A 70 -5.66 0.47 4.09
CA SER A 70 -6.45 -0.75 4.24
C SER A 70 -6.89 -0.98 5.68
N THR A 71 -8.09 -1.52 5.83
CA THR A 71 -8.64 -1.97 7.13
C THR A 71 -8.17 -3.37 7.51
N ARG A 72 -7.64 -4.11 6.54
CA ARG A 72 -7.12 -5.48 6.66
C ARG A 72 -5.78 -5.56 5.93
N ASN A 73 -5.29 -6.76 5.67
CA ASN A 73 -4.04 -6.99 4.94
C ASN A 73 -4.18 -6.94 3.40
N SER A 74 -5.25 -6.35 2.85
CA SER A 74 -5.40 -6.27 1.40
C SER A 74 -6.18 -5.06 0.92
N LEU A 75 -5.87 -4.65 -0.32
CA LEU A 75 -6.65 -3.70 -1.11
C LEU A 75 -6.91 -4.28 -2.50
N LEU A 76 -8.16 -4.16 -2.94
CA LEU A 76 -8.54 -4.46 -4.32
C LEU A 76 -8.82 -3.14 -5.04
N VAL A 77 -7.96 -2.81 -6.00
CA VAL A 77 -8.02 -1.56 -6.77
C VAL A 77 -8.49 -1.89 -8.19
N ASN A 78 -9.55 -1.24 -8.65
CA ASN A 78 -10.03 -1.33 -10.01
C ASN A 78 -10.00 0.05 -10.66
N SER A 79 -9.39 0.13 -11.84
CA SER A 79 -9.36 1.32 -12.70
C SER A 79 -10.08 1.02 -14.00
N LEU A 80 -11.14 1.79 -14.29
CA LEU A 80 -11.85 1.73 -15.56
C LEU A 80 -11.58 2.99 -16.37
N ASN A 81 -10.93 2.84 -17.52
CA ASN A 81 -10.70 3.95 -18.44
C ASN A 81 -11.96 4.21 -19.26
N GLN A 82 -12.59 5.37 -19.07
CA GLN A 82 -13.72 5.74 -19.93
C GLN A 82 -13.27 6.21 -21.30
N TYR A 83 -12.13 6.90 -21.36
CA TYR A 83 -11.60 7.49 -22.60
C TYR A 83 -10.22 6.91 -22.95
N ASN A 84 -9.80 7.12 -24.20
CA ASN A 84 -8.44 6.79 -24.68
C ASN A 84 -7.33 7.68 -24.07
N THR A 85 -7.68 8.46 -23.04
CA THR A 85 -6.79 9.36 -22.29
C THR A 85 -6.85 9.08 -20.78
N GLY A 86 -7.51 7.99 -20.37
CA GLY A 86 -7.66 7.60 -18.98
C GLY A 86 -6.34 7.17 -18.34
N PHE A 87 -5.87 7.91 -17.34
CA PHE A 87 -4.63 7.60 -16.63
C PHE A 87 -4.85 7.38 -15.14
N PHE A 88 -4.02 6.51 -14.60
CA PHE A 88 -3.91 6.23 -13.18
C PHE A 88 -2.46 5.86 -12.85
N TYR A 89 -1.95 6.43 -11.78
CA TYR A 89 -0.65 6.12 -11.19
C TYR A 89 -0.76 6.21 -9.66
N ALA A 90 -0.34 5.16 -8.99
CA ALA A 90 -0.25 5.13 -7.54
C ALA A 90 0.96 4.30 -7.11
N THR A 91 1.46 4.61 -5.91
CA THR A 91 2.41 3.77 -5.19
C THR A 91 1.71 3.11 -4.02
N TYR A 92 2.15 1.92 -3.64
CA TYR A 92 1.72 1.29 -2.39
C TYR A 92 2.92 0.92 -1.53
N MET A 93 2.68 0.84 -0.23
CA MET A 93 3.61 0.29 0.75
C MET A 93 2.84 -0.57 1.75
N THR A 94 3.47 -1.64 2.23
CA THR A 94 2.93 -2.49 3.29
C THR A 94 3.63 -2.17 4.60
N HIS A 95 2.88 -2.08 5.69
CA HIS A 95 3.42 -1.75 7.00
C HIS A 95 2.97 -2.79 8.03
N GLY A 96 3.92 -3.24 8.85
CA GLY A 96 3.61 -3.94 10.08
C GLY A 96 3.28 -2.95 11.21
N LYS A 97 3.24 -3.46 12.44
CA LYS A 97 3.09 -2.66 13.65
C LYS A 97 4.34 -1.83 13.92
N PHE A 98 4.15 -0.55 14.19
CA PHE A 98 5.22 0.42 14.42
C PHE A 98 5.89 0.22 15.78
N TYR A 99 7.01 0.92 15.98
CA TYR A 99 7.74 0.92 17.25
C TYR A 99 6.80 1.23 18.43
N ASN A 100 6.98 0.47 19.52
CA ASN A 100 6.20 0.49 20.76
C ASN A 100 4.75 -0.01 20.65
N GLU A 101 4.27 -0.44 19.48
CA GLU A 101 2.94 -1.06 19.35
C GLU A 101 2.94 -2.51 19.87
N VAL A 102 1.78 -2.96 20.36
CA VAL A 102 1.63 -4.28 20.99
C VAL A 102 1.70 -5.39 19.95
N CYS A 103 2.59 -6.36 20.13
CA CYS A 103 2.79 -7.50 19.25
C CYS A 103 2.70 -8.84 20.00
N ALA A 104 2.27 -9.88 19.28
CA ALA A 104 2.31 -11.27 19.73
C ALA A 104 3.49 -12.04 19.12
N SER A 105 4.00 -11.60 17.97
CA SER A 105 5.16 -12.19 17.30
C SER A 105 5.91 -11.15 16.46
N THR A 106 7.18 -11.41 16.17
CA THR A 106 8.03 -10.53 15.35
C THR A 106 7.46 -10.31 13.95
N ASN A 107 6.74 -11.29 13.38
CA ASN A 107 6.12 -11.18 12.08
C ASN A 107 4.93 -10.21 12.05
N GLN A 108 4.54 -9.60 13.17
CA GLN A 108 3.55 -8.53 13.20
C GLN A 108 4.19 -7.14 13.15
N CYS A 109 5.48 -7.03 13.45
CA CYS A 109 6.16 -5.75 13.55
C CYS A 109 6.62 -5.28 12.16
N ASP A 110 6.73 -3.96 12.01
CA ASP A 110 7.24 -3.36 10.79
C ASP A 110 8.71 -3.74 10.57
N PHE A 111 9.18 -3.59 9.33
CA PHE A 111 10.49 -4.08 8.95
C PHE A 111 11.63 -3.49 9.80
N GLY A 112 12.53 -4.36 10.27
CA GLY A 112 13.65 -3.99 11.14
C GLY A 112 13.32 -4.00 12.64
N LEU A 113 12.05 -4.21 13.01
CA LEU A 113 11.65 -4.37 14.40
C LEU A 113 11.50 -5.84 14.78
N VAL A 114 11.70 -6.13 16.05
CA VAL A 114 11.45 -7.42 16.69
C VAL A 114 10.39 -7.28 17.77
N CYS A 115 9.62 -8.34 18.02
CA CYS A 115 8.67 -8.34 19.11
C CYS A 115 9.39 -8.66 20.43
N SER A 116 9.64 -7.64 21.25
CA SER A 116 10.34 -7.74 22.54
C SER A 116 9.44 -7.25 23.66
N GLY A 117 9.20 -8.08 24.68
CA GLY A 117 8.32 -7.70 25.80
C GLY A 117 6.89 -7.36 25.36
N SER A 118 6.36 -8.08 24.37
CA SER A 118 5.03 -7.84 23.77
C SER A 118 4.88 -6.49 23.06
N ARG A 119 5.99 -5.84 22.71
CA ARG A 119 6.00 -4.61 21.91
C ARG A 119 7.01 -4.68 20.79
N CYS A 120 6.71 -4.03 19.66
CA CYS A 120 7.67 -3.90 18.58
C CYS A 120 8.79 -2.96 19.02
N ALA A 121 10.02 -3.44 18.98
CA ALA A 121 11.21 -2.71 19.41
C ALA A 121 12.37 -3.03 18.47
N CYS A 122 13.48 -2.29 18.60
CA CYS A 122 14.72 -2.67 17.93
C CYS A 122 15.33 -3.91 18.58
N SER A 123 16.28 -4.54 17.87
CA SER A 123 17.07 -5.63 18.46
C SER A 123 17.84 -5.15 19.70
N SER A 124 18.31 -6.07 20.54
CA SER A 124 18.98 -5.72 21.81
C SER A 124 20.23 -4.85 21.66
N ASN A 125 20.82 -4.82 20.45
CA ASN A 125 22.05 -4.10 20.13
C ASN A 125 21.78 -2.85 19.28
N GLU A 126 20.53 -2.41 19.17
CA GLU A 126 20.12 -1.30 18.33
C GLU A 126 19.28 -0.31 19.14
N TYR A 127 19.32 0.96 18.76
CA TYR A 127 18.39 1.98 19.26
C TYR A 127 17.44 2.42 18.15
N TYR A 128 16.25 2.87 18.54
CA TYR A 128 15.26 3.39 17.60
C TYR A 128 15.56 4.87 17.33
N ASP A 129 15.93 5.21 16.10
CA ASP A 129 16.02 6.60 15.69
C ASP A 129 14.63 7.13 15.30
N GLN A 130 14.16 8.10 16.07
CA GLN A 130 12.87 8.73 15.87
C GLN A 130 12.82 9.55 14.57
N SER A 131 13.98 9.98 14.05
CA SER A 131 14.11 10.84 12.88
C SER A 131 13.95 10.05 11.58
N SER A 132 14.70 8.96 11.43
CA SER A 132 14.63 8.06 10.28
C SER A 132 13.51 7.03 10.38
N LYS A 133 12.94 6.82 11.58
CA LYS A 133 11.99 5.74 11.89
C LYS A 133 12.58 4.34 11.68
N THR A 134 13.88 4.19 11.88
CA THR A 134 14.60 2.90 11.72
C THR A 134 15.40 2.54 12.96
N CYS A 135 15.73 1.26 13.09
CA CYS A 135 16.69 0.77 14.09
C CYS A 135 18.12 0.97 13.58
N LEU A 136 18.98 1.54 14.42
CA LEU A 136 20.38 1.80 14.15
C LEU A 136 21.25 1.15 15.23
N LEU A 137 22.46 0.72 14.85
CA LEU A 137 23.47 0.22 15.78
C LEU A 137 24.09 1.36 16.61
#